data_AF-A0A5B6VXY3-F1
#
_entry.id   AF-A0A5B6VXY3-F1
#
_cell.length_a   1.000
_cell.length_b   1.000
_cell.length_c   1.000
_cell.angle_alpha   90.00
_cell.angle_beta   90.00
_cell.angle_gamma   90.00
#
_symmetry.space_group_name_H-M   'P 1'
#
loop_
_entity.id
_entity.type
_entity.pdbx_description
1 polymer ?
#
loop_
_entity_poly.entity_id
_entity_poly.type
_entity_poly.pdbx_seq_one_letter_code
_entity_poly.pdbx_strand_id
1 'polypeptide(L)' 'MAVDMSYRLGWIDSSIVKRVDDILLRAKLPTAPPETMTVEMFKSVMAVDKKVDGLLRLILLKGPLGN' A
#
# COMPACT_ATOMS: atom_id res chain seq x y z
N MET A 1 -2.07 2.52 2.22
CA MET A 1 -1.65 1.15 1.82
C MET A 1 -1.17 1.16 0.38
N ALA A 2 -0.35 0.20 -0.05
CA ALA A 2 0.15 0.14 -1.44
C ALA A 2 -0.99 0.14 -2.49
N VAL A 3 -2.13 -0.47 -2.15
CA VAL A 3 -3.34 -0.48 -2.98
C VAL A 3 -3.94 0.93 -3.14
N ASP A 4 -4.13 1.68 -2.06
CA ASP A 4 -4.60 3.08 -2.10
C ASP A 4 -3.66 3.97 -2.93
N MET A 5 -2.34 3.80 -2.79
CA MET A 5 -1.37 4.54 -3.61
C MET A 5 -1.47 4.15 -5.09
N SER A 6 -1.64 2.87 -5.40
CA SER A 6 -1.82 2.37 -6.77
C SER A 6 -3.11 2.91 -7.40
N TYR A 7 -4.18 3.01 -6.62
CA TYR A 7 -5.47 3.59 -7.04
C TYR A 7 -5.36 5.10 -7.31
N ARG A 8 -4.73 5.86 -6.39
CA ARG A 8 -4.50 7.31 -6.55
C ARG A 8 -3.62 7.64 -7.75
N LEU A 9 -2.70 6.74 -8.11
CA LEU A 9 -1.88 6.85 -9.32
C LEU A 9 -2.63 6.47 -10.61
N GLY A 10 -3.88 6.01 -10.51
CA GLY A 10 -4.71 5.57 -11.63
C GLY A 10 -4.28 4.23 -12.23
N TRP A 11 -3.50 3.43 -11.51
CA TRP A 11 -2.95 2.17 -12.02
C TRP A 11 -3.90 0.99 -11.85
N ILE A 12 -4.83 1.09 -10.91
CA ILE A 12 -5.87 0.08 -10.63
C ILE A 12 -7.23 0.73 -10.47
N ASP A 13 -8.29 -0.05 -10.66
CA ASP A 13 -9.66 0.40 -10.46
C ASP A 13 -10.12 0.26 -8.99
N SER A 14 -11.15 1.02 -8.62
CA SER A 14 -11.79 0.98 -7.30
C SER A 14 -12.32 -0.41 -6.92
N SER A 15 -12.69 -1.24 -7.91
CA SER A 15 -13.08 -2.63 -7.69
C SER A 15 -11.97 -3.49 -7.09
N ILE A 16 -10.70 -3.24 -7.48
CA ILE A 16 -9.55 -3.95 -6.90
C ILE A 16 -9.32 -3.51 -5.46
N VAL A 17 -9.48 -2.21 -5.17
CA VAL A 17 -9.38 -1.68 -3.79
C VAL A 17 -10.36 -2.39 -2.87
N LYS A 18 -11.65 -2.40 -3.26
CA LYS A 18 -12.71 -3.03 -2.46
C LYS A 18 -12.46 -4.53 -2.25
N ARG A 19 -11.98 -5.23 -3.28
CA ARG A 19 -11.66 -6.66 -3.17
C ARG A 19 -10.54 -6.95 -2.18
N VAL A 20 -9.51 -6.10 -2.14
CA VAL A 20 -8.41 -6.26 -1.19
C VAL A 20 -8.89 -5.97 0.24
N ASP A 21 -9.69 -4.93 0.44
CA ASP A 21 -10.25 -4.65 1.76
C ASP A 21 -11.16 -5.78 2.25
N ASP A 22 -12.03 -6.30 1.37
CA ASP A 22 -12.96 -7.39 1.70
C ASP A 22 -12.24 -8.70 2.09
N ILE A 23 -11.09 -9.02 1.48
CA ILE A 23 -10.33 -10.23 1.85
C ILE A 23 -9.55 -10.03 3.15
N LEU A 24 -8.97 -8.84 3.37
CA LEU A 24 -8.26 -8.52 4.61
C LEU A 24 -9.22 -8.52 5.81
N LEU A 25 -10.40 -7.92 5.67
CA LEU A 25 -11.44 -7.92 6.70
C LEU A 25 -11.92 -9.35 7.01
N ARG A 26 -12.14 -10.18 5.98
CA ARG A 26 -12.50 -11.61 6.18
C ARG A 26 -11.41 -12.39 6.88
N ALA A 27 -10.14 -12.07 6.61
CA ALA A 27 -9.00 -12.65 7.29
C ALA A 27 -8.77 -12.09 8.71
N LYS A 28 -9.62 -11.16 9.18
CA LYS A 28 -9.46 -10.44 10.47
C LYS A 28 -8.10 -9.72 10.58
N LEU A 29 -7.59 -9.23 9.45
CA LEU A 29 -6.36 -8.45 9.40
C LEU A 29 -6.68 -6.95 9.51
N PRO A 30 -5.78 -6.17 10.12
CA PRO A 30 -5.93 -4.72 10.16
C PRO A 30 -5.77 -4.12 8.75
N THR A 31 -6.72 -3.27 8.36
CA THR A 31 -6.73 -2.55 7.07
C THR A 31 -6.22 -1.11 7.19
N ALA A 32 -6.00 -0.63 8.42
CA ALA A 32 -5.46 0.68 8.71
C ALA A 32 -4.20 0.57 9.57
N PRO A 33 -3.23 1.50 9.42
CA PRO A 33 -2.09 1.56 10.31
C PRO A 33 -2.53 1.96 11.74
N PRO A 34 -1.70 1.70 12.77
CA PRO A 34 -1.97 2.15 14.13
C PRO A 34 -2.15 3.68 14.18
N GLU A 35 -3.04 4.17 15.06
CA GLU A 35 -3.28 5.62 15.21
C GLU A 35 -2.04 6.38 15.67
N THR A 36 -1.09 5.70 16.31
CA THR A 36 0.19 6.25 16.77
C THR A 36 1.20 6.48 15.65
N MET A 37 0.95 5.97 14.44
CA MET A 37 1.84 6.13 13.29
C MET A 37 1.64 7.49 12.62
N THR A 38 2.72 8.29 12.57
CA THR A 38 2.74 9.58 11.87
C THR A 38 3.40 9.46 10.50
N VAL A 39 3.12 10.42 9.62
CA VAL A 39 3.71 10.49 8.27
C VAL A 39 5.24 10.53 8.32
N GLU A 40 5.82 11.26 9.28
CA GLU A 40 7.27 11.36 9.46
C GLU A 40 7.89 10.02 9.87
N MET A 41 7.20 9.27 10.74
CA MET A 41 7.64 7.94 11.17
C MET A 41 7.57 6.93 10.02
N PHE A 42 6.55 7.03 9.16
CA PHE A 42 6.54 6.27 7.91
C PHE A 42 7.74 6.60 7.03
N LYS A 43 8.01 7.89 6.78
CA LYS A 43 9.12 8.32 5.91
C LYS A 43 10.49 7.89 6.45
N SER A 44 10.72 8.02 7.75
CA SER A 44 12.01 7.67 8.37
C SER A 44 12.28 6.17 8.30
N VAL A 45 11.28 5.33 8.59
CA VAL A 45 11.40 3.87 8.52
C VAL A 45 11.52 3.39 7.08
N MET A 46 10.80 4.01 6.13
CA MET A 46 10.91 3.67 4.71
C MET A 46 12.26 4.06 4.11
N ALA A 47 12.95 5.07 4.65
CA ALA A 47 14.25 5.53 4.15
C ALA A 47 15.39 4.53 4.41
N VAL A 48 15.26 3.66 5.42
CA VAL A 48 16.24 2.61 5.75
C VAL A 48 15.89 1.26 5.13
N ASP A 49 14.78 1.17 4.38
CA ASP A 49 14.38 -0.07 3.72
C ASP A 49 15.39 -0.47 2.65
N LYS A 50 15.67 -1.78 2.54
CA LYS A 50 16.68 -2.36 1.63
C LYS A 50 16.42 -2.06 0.14
N LYS A 51 15.24 -1.53 -0.20
CA LYS A 51 14.87 -1.09 -1.55
C LYS A 51 15.32 0.35 -1.88
N VAL A 52 16.00 1.04 -0.96
CA VAL A 52 16.49 2.41 -1.12
C VAL A 52 17.99 2.43 -1.44
N ASP A 53 18.34 2.42 -2.73
CA ASP A 53 19.68 2.80 -3.22
C ASP A 53 19.66 4.29 -3.63
N GLY A 54 19.26 5.17 -2.72
CA GLY A 54 19.02 6.61 -3.00
C GLY A 54 17.69 6.93 -3.71
N LEU A 55 17.01 5.93 -4.27
CA LEU A 55 15.66 6.04 -4.85
C LEU A 55 14.72 5.06 -4.14
N LEU A 56 13.60 5.56 -3.60
CA LEU A 56 12.58 4.72 -2.97
C LEU A 56 11.84 3.90 -4.03
N ARG A 57 12.08 2.59 -4.05
CA ARG A 57 11.38 1.65 -4.94
C ARG A 57 10.19 1.02 -4.22
N LEU A 58 8.98 1.30 -4.70
CA LEU A 58 7.74 0.74 -4.16
C LEU A 58 7.23 -0.38 -5.08
N ILE A 59 6.67 -1.42 -4.46
CA ILE A 59 5.88 -2.42 -5.19
C ILE A 59 4.44 -1.95 -5.16
N LEU A 60 3.88 -1.69 -6.34
CA LEU A 60 2.53 -1.18 -6.53
C LEU A 60 1.81 -2.09 -7.52
N LEU A 61 0.48 -2.10 -7.43
CA LEU A 61 -0.38 -2.86 -8.33
C LEU A 61 -0.60 -2.06 -9.61
N LYS A 62 -0.61 -2.72 -10.77
CA LYS A 62 -0.86 -2.08 -12.06
C LYS A 62 -1.63 -2.99 -13.00
N GLY A 63 -2.72 -2.46 -13.56
CA GLY A 63 -3.56 -3.16 -14.53
C GLY A 63 -4.61 -4.07 -13.88
N PRO A 64 -5.14 -5.06 -14.62
CA PRO A 64 -6.12 -6.01 -14.10
C PRO A 64 -5.55 -6.88 -12.98
N LEU A 65 -6.45 -7.50 -12.21
CA LEU A 65 -6.09 -8.34 -11.08
C LEU A 65 -5.14 -9.49 -11.50
N GLY A 66 -3.97 -9.56 -10.87
CA GLY A 66 -3.03 -10.69 -11.01
C GLY A 66 -1.83 -10.45 -11.93
N ASN A 67 -1.63 -9.22 -12.41
CA ASN A 67 -0.44 -8.81 -13.18
C ASN A 67 0.76 -8.44 -12.30
#